data_AF-A0A0G2HJ08-F1
#
_entry.id   AF-A0A0G2HJ08-F1
#
_cell.length_a   1.000
_cell.length_b   1.000
_cell.length_c   1.000
_cell.angle_alpha   90.00
_cell.angle_beta   90.00
_cell.angle_gamma   90.00
#
_symmetry.space_group_name_H-M   'P 1'
#
loop_
_entity.id
_entity.type
_entity.pdbx_description
1 polymer ?
#
loop_
_entity_poly.entity_id
_entity_poly.type
_entity_poly.pdbx_seq_one_letter_code
_entity_poly.pdbx_strand_id
1 'polypeptide(L)'
;MVSFADKALVGPFTLKEWEDFLSKDPPDEGVRLLLRKSRSSAPGIEYVEARDTALCFGWVDSTARGHDGEYQERCFTPRRARSRWSQVNREVVERLTAEGRMREGGLAEVDRAKADGRLMNIKRPETRTKKIDLFIETLERHETLKS
;
A
#
# COMPACT_ATOMS: atom_id res chain seq x y z
N MET A 1 -5.76 -1.70 -17.07
CA MET A 1 -4.85 -1.36 -15.95
C MET A 1 -3.45 -1.32 -16.53
N VAL A 2 -2.78 -0.17 -16.48
CA VAL A 2 -1.40 -0.02 -16.98
C VAL A 2 -0.49 -0.95 -16.19
N SER A 3 0.36 -1.72 -16.88
CA SER A 3 1.23 -2.71 -16.24
C SER A 3 2.25 -2.03 -15.32
N PHE A 4 2.92 -2.80 -14.46
CA PHE A 4 4.00 -2.27 -13.62
C PHE A 4 5.09 -1.59 -14.47
N ALA A 5 5.53 -2.24 -15.55
CA ALA A 5 6.65 -1.77 -16.37
C ALA A 5 6.33 -0.48 -17.12
N ASP A 6 5.06 -0.28 -17.48
CA ASP A 6 4.61 0.88 -18.26
C ASP A 6 4.38 2.13 -17.41
N LYS A 7 4.40 2.02 -16.07
CA LYS A 7 4.32 3.18 -15.19
C LYS A 7 5.65 3.92 -15.17
N ALA A 8 5.57 5.24 -15.22
CA ALA A 8 6.72 6.12 -15.06
C ALA A 8 7.43 5.83 -13.73
N LEU A 9 8.75 5.64 -13.80
CA LEU A 9 9.61 5.60 -12.62
C LEU A 9 9.95 7.04 -12.23
N VAL A 10 9.69 7.41 -10.97
CA VAL A 10 9.94 8.75 -10.42
C VAL A 10 10.79 8.66 -9.16
N GLY A 11 11.49 9.75 -8.84
CA GLY A 11 12.41 9.83 -7.71
C GLY A 11 13.87 9.50 -8.07
N PRO A 12 14.75 9.36 -7.06
CA PRO A 12 14.42 9.35 -5.63
C PRO A 12 13.95 10.72 -5.16
N PHE A 13 12.89 10.75 -4.34
CA PHE A 13 12.33 11.99 -3.78
C PHE A 13 12.64 12.10 -2.29
N THR A 14 12.74 13.34 -1.80
CA THR A 14 12.55 13.69 -0.40
C THR A 14 11.06 13.66 -0.02
N LEU A 15 10.75 13.73 1.28
CA LEU A 15 9.36 13.71 1.76
C LEU A 15 8.57 14.87 1.17
N LYS A 16 9.19 16.05 1.13
CA LYS A 16 8.59 17.26 0.59
C LYS A 16 8.34 17.15 -0.92
N GLU A 17 9.28 16.63 -1.69
CA GLU A 17 9.08 16.44 -3.14
C GLU A 17 7.96 15.44 -3.44
N TRP A 18 7.79 14.42 -2.60
CA TRP A 18 6.67 13.49 -2.72
C TRP A 18 5.32 14.12 -2.38
N GLU A 19 5.25 14.95 -1.34
CA GLU A 19 4.07 15.75 -1.01
C GLU A 19 3.73 16.75 -2.13
N ASP A 20 4.74 17.43 -2.66
CA ASP A 20 4.61 18.38 -3.78
C ASP A 20 4.18 17.67 -5.07
N PHE A 21 4.64 16.44 -5.30
CA PHE A 21 4.20 15.62 -6.44
C PHE A 21 2.72 15.24 -6.32
N LEU A 22 2.30 14.76 -5.15
CA LEU A 22 0.92 14.30 -4.91
C LEU A 22 -0.10 15.44 -4.86
N SER A 23 0.32 16.65 -4.48
CA SER A 23 -0.55 17.83 -4.39
C SER A 23 -0.82 18.53 -5.73
N LYS A 24 -0.07 18.19 -6.78
CA LYS A 24 -0.25 18.73 -8.13
C LYS A 24 -1.28 17.89 -8.89
N ASP A 25 -0.93 17.46 -10.10
CA ASP A 25 -1.75 16.63 -10.96
C ASP A 25 -0.97 15.36 -11.34
N PRO A 26 -0.76 14.43 -10.39
CA PRO A 26 -0.07 13.17 -10.65
C PRO A 26 -0.93 12.26 -11.56
N PRO A 27 -0.31 11.41 -12.40
CA PRO A 27 -1.06 10.61 -13.37
C PRO A 27 -2.06 9.62 -12.74
N ASP A 28 -3.26 9.50 -13.32
CA ASP A 28 -4.33 8.62 -12.85
C ASP A 28 -3.97 7.13 -12.91
N GLU A 29 -3.09 6.74 -13.85
CA GLU A 29 -2.54 5.40 -13.90
C GLU A 29 -1.60 5.10 -12.72
N GLY A 30 -1.09 6.12 -12.05
CA GLY A 30 -0.09 6.05 -10.99
C GLY A 30 1.34 5.81 -11.47
N VAL A 31 2.27 5.79 -10.52
CA VAL A 31 3.71 5.80 -10.78
C VAL A 31 4.43 4.66 -10.06
N ARG A 32 5.66 4.36 -10.50
CA ARG A 32 6.64 3.62 -9.71
C ARG A 32 7.51 4.64 -9.00
N LEU A 33 7.51 4.61 -7.68
CA LEU A 33 8.35 5.47 -6.87
C LEU A 33 9.62 4.72 -6.49
N LEU A 34 10.78 5.35 -6.74
CA LEU A 34 12.07 4.89 -6.26
C LEU A 34 12.22 5.27 -4.78
N LEU A 35 12.27 4.25 -3.92
CA LEU A 35 12.33 4.35 -2.47
C LEU A 35 13.69 3.89 -1.96
N ARG A 36 14.24 4.66 -1.03
CA ARG A 36 15.46 4.28 -0.32
C ARG A 36 15.19 3.06 0.57
N LYS A 37 16.13 2.12 0.61
CA LYS A 37 16.11 1.02 1.58
C LYS A 37 16.56 1.52 2.94
N SER A 38 15.98 1.00 4.02
CA SER A 38 16.32 1.43 5.39
C SER A 38 17.79 1.23 5.78
N ARG A 39 18.51 0.31 5.14
CA ARG A 39 19.96 0.07 5.36
C ARG A 39 20.87 0.95 4.49
N SER A 40 20.30 1.71 3.56
CA SER A 40 21.02 2.58 2.63
C SER A 40 21.21 3.96 3.25
N SER A 41 22.39 4.54 3.05
CA SER A 41 22.69 5.94 3.38
C SER A 41 22.49 6.90 2.20
N ALA A 42 21.96 6.40 1.08
CA ALA A 42 21.66 7.22 -0.09
C ALA A 42 20.59 8.28 0.23
N PRO A 43 20.41 9.34 -0.58
CA PRO A 43 19.29 10.25 -0.42
C PRO A 43 17.95 9.58 -0.76
N GLY A 44 16.86 10.08 -0.19
CA GLY A 44 15.49 9.70 -0.55
C GLY A 44 14.65 9.19 0.61
N ILE A 45 13.34 9.12 0.38
CA ILE A 45 12.36 8.67 1.36
C ILE A 45 12.29 7.16 1.51
N GLU A 46 11.98 6.74 2.73
CA GLU A 46 11.68 5.36 3.03
C GLU A 46 10.22 5.02 2.70
N TYR A 47 9.96 3.73 2.58
CA TYR A 47 8.64 3.21 2.28
C TYR A 47 7.56 3.67 3.27
N VAL A 48 7.85 3.70 4.58
CA VAL A 48 6.86 4.07 5.59
C VAL A 48 6.41 5.51 5.41
N GLU A 49 7.36 6.42 5.20
CA GLU A 49 7.10 7.84 4.95
C GLU A 49 6.30 8.02 3.65
N ALA A 50 6.72 7.36 2.57
CA ALA A 50 6.04 7.42 1.28
C ALA A 50 4.60 6.89 1.35
N ARG A 51 4.36 5.77 2.06
CA ARG A 51 3.04 5.18 2.26
C ARG A 51 2.12 6.10 3.05
N ASP A 52 2.61 6.61 4.17
CA ASP A 52 1.80 7.44 5.06
C ASP A 52 1.40 8.74 4.35
N THR A 53 2.34 9.38 3.65
CA THR A 53 2.03 10.53 2.78
C THR A 53 1.05 10.15 1.68
N ALA A 54 1.25 9.03 0.96
CA ALA A 54 0.31 8.60 -0.08
C ALA A 54 -1.13 8.45 0.47
N LEU A 55 -1.29 7.87 1.66
CA LEU A 55 -2.60 7.73 2.30
C LEU A 55 -3.24 9.09 2.62
N CYS A 56 -2.45 10.09 3.04
CA CYS A 56 -2.97 11.45 3.26
C CYS A 56 -3.60 12.06 1.99
N PHE A 57 -3.10 11.70 0.80
CA PHE A 57 -3.61 12.20 -0.48
C PHE A 57 -4.62 11.26 -1.15
N GLY A 58 -5.00 10.14 -0.52
CA GLY A 58 -5.95 9.18 -1.09
C GLY A 58 -5.32 8.20 -2.10
N TRP A 59 -4.01 8.03 -2.04
CA TRP A 59 -3.25 7.07 -2.84
C TRP A 59 -3.00 5.77 -2.06
N VAL A 60 -2.66 4.69 -2.77
CA VAL A 60 -2.33 3.39 -2.18
C VAL A 60 -1.19 2.72 -2.93
N ASP A 61 -0.36 2.00 -2.19
CA ASP A 61 0.73 1.22 -2.76
C ASP A 61 0.29 -0.18 -3.22
N SER A 62 1.09 -0.80 -4.08
CA SER A 62 0.83 -2.16 -4.55
C SER A 62 2.12 -2.96 -4.77
N THR A 63 2.45 -3.32 -6.00
CA THR A 63 3.61 -4.15 -6.32
C THR A 63 4.90 -3.42 -5.97
N ALA A 64 5.81 -4.14 -5.32
CA ALA A 64 7.17 -3.70 -5.04
C ALA A 64 8.17 -4.59 -5.77
N ARG A 65 9.30 -4.01 -6.19
CA ARG A 65 10.43 -4.73 -6.80
C ARG A 65 11.75 -4.14 -6.29
N GLY A 66 12.80 -4.96 -6.26
CA GLY A 66 14.15 -4.43 -6.04
C GLY A 66 14.59 -3.60 -7.25
N HIS A 67 15.30 -2.50 -7.01
CA HIS A 67 15.94 -1.70 -8.07
C HIS A 67 17.43 -2.04 -8.15
N ASP A 68 18.16 -1.76 -7.07
CA ASP A 68 19.61 -2.00 -6.94
C ASP A 68 19.97 -2.29 -5.47
N GLY A 69 21.23 -2.07 -5.06
CA GLY A 69 21.69 -2.23 -3.68
C GLY A 69 21.04 -1.27 -2.67
N GLU A 70 20.76 -0.04 -3.10
CA GLU A 70 20.36 1.10 -2.27
C GLU A 70 18.84 1.36 -2.31
N TYR A 71 18.20 1.03 -3.43
CA TYR A 71 16.81 1.40 -3.73
C TYR A 71 15.91 0.20 -4.03
N GLN A 72 14.61 0.43 -3.84
CA GLN A 72 13.52 -0.43 -4.27
C GLN A 72 12.48 0.41 -5.03
N GLU A 73 11.75 -0.19 -5.96
CA GLU A 73 10.63 0.44 -6.63
C GLU A 73 9.32 -0.02 -5.99
N ARG A 74 8.36 0.89 -5.85
CA ARG A 74 7.00 0.51 -5.46
C ARG A 74 5.97 1.31 -6.24
N CYS A 75 4.94 0.61 -6.73
CA CYS A 75 3.82 1.26 -7.39
C CYS A 75 2.94 2.00 -6.38
N PHE A 76 2.60 3.24 -6.70
CA PHE A 76 1.57 4.04 -6.02
C PHE A 76 0.53 4.49 -7.04
N THR A 77 -0.75 4.35 -6.70
CA THR A 77 -1.85 4.75 -7.58
C THR A 77 -2.94 5.46 -6.76
N PRO A 78 -3.74 6.36 -7.36
CA PRO A 78 -4.95 6.84 -6.71
C PRO A 78 -5.83 5.67 -6.28
N ARG A 79 -6.45 5.76 -5.10
CA ARG A 79 -7.46 4.76 -4.71
C ARG A 79 -8.65 4.86 -5.67
N ARG A 80 -9.20 3.70 -6.02
CA ARG A 80 -10.45 3.59 -6.76
C ARG A 80 -11.55 3.23 -5.78
N ALA A 81 -12.81 3.46 -6.16
CA ALA A 81 -13.96 3.14 -5.32
C ALA A 81 -13.92 1.73 -4.70
N ARG A 82 -13.41 0.72 -5.42
CA ARG A 82 -13.34 -0.67 -4.93
C ARG A 82 -12.00 -1.07 -4.30
N SER A 83 -11.09 -0.12 -4.05
CA SER A 83 -9.80 -0.41 -3.43
C SER A 83 -9.98 -0.95 -2.01
N ARG A 84 -9.37 -2.11 -1.74
CA ARG A 84 -9.41 -2.72 -0.40
C ARG A 84 -8.66 -1.87 0.62
N TRP A 85 -9.07 -2.00 1.88
CA TRP A 85 -8.38 -1.43 3.03
C TRP A 85 -7.75 -2.56 3.84
N SER A 86 -6.42 -2.58 3.88
CA SER A 86 -5.70 -3.49 4.79
C SER A 86 -5.92 -3.05 6.24
N GLN A 87 -5.65 -3.93 7.20
CA GLN A 87 -5.65 -3.54 8.62
C GLN A 87 -4.64 -2.41 8.87
N VAL A 88 -3.41 -2.56 8.38
CA VAL A 88 -2.34 -1.57 8.53
C VAL A 88 -2.75 -0.20 7.98
N ASN A 89 -3.34 -0.13 6.79
CA ASN A 89 -3.71 1.17 6.21
C ASN A 89 -4.86 1.84 6.97
N ARG A 90 -5.73 1.05 7.64
CA ARG A 90 -6.78 1.60 8.51
C ARG A 90 -6.20 2.22 9.77
N GLU A 91 -5.31 1.50 10.45
CA GLU A 91 -4.61 1.99 11.64
C GLU A 91 -3.79 3.24 11.34
N VAL A 92 -3.08 3.25 10.20
CA VAL A 92 -2.31 4.40 9.75
C VAL A 92 -3.21 5.60 9.44
N VAL A 93 -4.31 5.41 8.74
CA VAL A 93 -5.24 6.50 8.45
C VAL A 93 -5.93 7.04 9.69
N GLU A 94 -6.31 6.17 10.63
CA GLU A 94 -6.86 6.59 11.92
C GLU A 94 -5.87 7.49 12.67
N ARG A 95 -4.60 7.05 12.76
CA ARG A 95 -3.51 7.85 13.35
C ARG A 95 -3.31 9.17 12.61
N LEU A 96 -3.18 9.16 11.28
CA LEU A 96 -2.95 10.37 10.46
C LEU A 96 -4.13 11.35 10.52
N THR A 97 -5.35 10.83 10.69
CA THR A 97 -6.56 11.64 10.90
C THR A 97 -6.50 12.32 12.26
N ALA A 98 -6.14 11.58 13.32
CA ALA A 98 -5.97 12.15 14.66
C ALA A 98 -4.84 13.20 14.72
N GLU A 99 -3.78 13.02 13.93
CA GLU A 99 -2.67 13.97 13.78
C GLU A 99 -3.01 15.19 12.89
N GLY A 100 -4.18 15.21 12.23
CA GLY A 100 -4.57 16.31 11.32
C GLY A 100 -3.75 16.37 10.03
N ARG A 101 -3.09 15.28 9.63
CA ARG A 101 -2.20 15.23 8.45
C ARG A 101 -2.90 14.86 7.15
N MET A 102 -4.12 14.34 7.24
CA MET A 102 -4.91 13.96 6.07
C MET A 102 -5.21 15.18 5.19
N ARG A 103 -5.16 15.00 3.87
CA ARG A 103 -5.54 16.01 2.86
C ARG A 103 -6.93 15.70 2.31
N GLU A 104 -7.48 16.63 1.55
CA GLU A 104 -8.83 16.53 0.97
C GLU A 104 -9.06 15.20 0.23
N GLY A 105 -8.15 14.81 -0.65
CA GLY A 105 -8.25 13.54 -1.39
C GLY A 105 -8.25 12.30 -0.49
N GLY A 106 -7.43 12.31 0.58
CA GLY A 106 -7.40 11.22 1.55
C GLY A 106 -8.67 11.15 2.40
N LEU A 107 -9.17 12.29 2.87
CA LEU A 107 -10.42 12.38 3.63
C LEU A 107 -11.61 11.90 2.78
N ALA A 108 -11.69 12.32 1.52
CA ALA A 108 -12.74 11.88 0.61
C ALA A 108 -12.75 10.35 0.41
N GLU A 109 -11.57 9.71 0.33
CA GLU A 109 -11.46 8.25 0.26
C GLU A 109 -11.87 7.56 1.56
N VAL A 110 -11.54 8.15 2.71
CA VAL A 110 -11.97 7.65 4.02
C VAL A 110 -13.49 7.71 4.14
N ASP A 111 -14.11 8.81 3.77
CA ASP A 111 -15.55 9.00 3.86
C ASP A 111 -16.30 8.06 2.90
N ARG A 112 -15.80 7.88 1.67
CA ARG A 112 -16.30 6.85 0.75
C ARG A 112 -16.24 5.46 1.39
N ALA A 113 -15.08 5.08 1.92
CA ALA A 113 -14.86 3.76 2.53
C ALA A 113 -15.67 3.52 3.81
N LYS A 114 -16.05 4.59 4.53
CA LYS A 114 -16.99 4.51 5.65
C LYS A 114 -18.41 4.27 5.15
N ALA A 115 -18.85 5.04 4.15
CA ALA A 115 -20.21 4.96 3.61
C ALA A 115 -20.52 3.58 3.00
N ASP A 116 -19.52 2.93 2.38
CA ASP A 116 -19.67 1.61 1.76
C ASP A 116 -19.27 0.42 2.67
N GLY A 117 -18.86 0.71 3.91
CA GLY A 117 -18.46 -0.28 4.92
C GLY A 117 -17.08 -0.92 4.71
N ARG A 118 -16.30 -0.56 3.68
CA ARG A 118 -14.95 -1.13 3.43
C ARG A 118 -13.95 -0.80 4.53
N LEU A 119 -14.10 0.34 5.19
CA LEU A 119 -13.27 0.72 6.34
C LEU A 119 -13.55 -0.18 7.55
N MET A 120 -14.82 -0.55 7.75
CA MET A 120 -15.29 -1.37 8.88
C MET A 120 -15.26 -2.88 8.61
N ASN A 121 -15.03 -3.32 7.36
CA ASN A 121 -15.07 -4.74 7.03
C ASN A 121 -13.80 -5.47 7.50
N ILE A 122 -13.84 -5.94 8.74
CA ILE A 122 -12.84 -6.84 9.32
C ILE A 122 -13.01 -8.21 8.66
N LYS A 123 -12.45 -8.40 7.46
CA LYS A 123 -12.06 -9.76 7.06
C LYS A 123 -10.88 -10.15 7.93
N ARG A 124 -11.16 -10.82 9.05
CA ARG A 124 -10.12 -11.55 9.79
C ARG A 124 -9.42 -12.42 8.74
N PRO A 125 -8.11 -12.22 8.45
CA PRO A 125 -7.43 -13.17 7.57
C PRO A 125 -7.65 -14.54 8.19
N GLU A 126 -8.06 -15.52 7.40
CA GLU A 126 -7.97 -16.91 7.86
C GLU A 126 -6.52 -17.09 8.28
N THR A 127 -6.30 -17.21 9.58
CA THR A 127 -4.98 -17.28 10.16
C THR A 127 -4.28 -18.42 9.44
N ARG A 128 -3.01 -18.23 9.04
CA ARG A 128 -2.17 -19.28 8.48
C ARG A 128 -2.30 -20.61 9.26
N THR A 129 -2.60 -20.52 10.56
CA THR A 129 -3.07 -21.57 11.47
C THR A 129 -4.20 -22.44 10.90
N LYS A 130 -5.32 -21.91 10.41
CA LYS A 130 -6.40 -22.74 9.83
C LYS A 130 -5.96 -23.56 8.61
N LYS A 131 -5.05 -23.02 7.79
CA LYS A 131 -4.47 -23.77 6.66
C LYS A 131 -3.45 -24.82 7.12
N ILE A 132 -2.74 -24.56 8.21
CA ILE A 132 -1.84 -25.53 8.84
C ILE A 132 -2.67 -26.64 9.50
N ASP A 133 -3.72 -26.31 10.24
CA ASP A 133 -4.60 -27.27 10.91
C ASP A 133 -5.33 -28.14 9.89
N LEU A 134 -5.86 -27.55 8.81
CA LEU A 134 -6.48 -28.31 7.72
C LEU A 134 -5.45 -29.20 6.99
N PHE A 135 -4.20 -28.74 6.86
CA PHE A 135 -3.12 -29.54 6.27
C PHE A 135 -2.71 -30.70 7.19
N ILE A 136 -2.61 -30.47 8.50
CA ILE A 136 -2.35 -31.50 9.52
C ILE A 136 -3.50 -32.52 9.52
N GLU A 137 -4.76 -32.08 9.53
CA GLU A 137 -5.94 -32.94 9.51
C GLU A 137 -6.03 -33.76 8.20
N THR A 138 -5.60 -33.19 7.07
CA THR A 138 -5.53 -33.92 5.78
C THR A 138 -4.41 -34.97 5.80
N LEU A 139 -3.27 -34.68 6.42
CA LEU A 139 -2.17 -35.65 6.57
C LEU A 139 -2.55 -36.81 7.51
N GLU A 140 -3.27 -36.53 8.59
CA GLU A 140 -3.75 -37.53 9.56
C GLU A 140 -4.77 -38.50 8.95
N ARG A 141 -5.48 -38.09 7.88
CA ARG A 141 -6.44 -38.93 7.15
C ARG A 141 -5.81 -39.86 6.11
N HIS A 142 -4.48 -39.84 5.93
CA HIS A 142 -3.76 -40.62 4.90
C HIS A 142 -4.29 -40.43 3.46
N GLU A 143 -5.00 -39.34 3.19
CA GLU A 143 -5.42 -39.02 1.83
C GLU A 143 -4.28 -38.27 1.14
N THR A 144 -3.59 -38.97 0.24
CA THR A 144 -2.63 -38.35 -0.66
C THR A 144 -3.40 -37.42 -1.61
N LEU A 145 -3.06 -36.12 -1.57
CA LEU A 145 -3.49 -35.17 -2.60
C LEU A 145 -3.02 -35.71 -3.95
N LYS A 146 -3.94 -36.21 -4.78
CA LYS A 146 -3.64 -36.55 -6.18
C LYS A 146 -3.27 -35.27 -6.91
N SER A 147 -2.14 -35.34 -7.62
CA SER A 147 -1.50 -34.27 -8.41
C SER A 147 -2.46 -33.56 -9.36
#